data_AF-A0A945SF55-F1
#
_entry.id   AF-A0A945SF55-F1
#
_cell.length_a   1.000
_cell.length_b   1.000
_cell.length_c   1.000
_cell.angle_alpha   90.00
_cell.angle_beta   90.00
_cell.angle_gamma   90.00
#
_symmetry.space_group_name_H-M   'P 1'
#
loop_
_entity.id
_entity.type
_entity.pdbx_description
1 polymer ?
#
loop_
_entity_poly.entity_id
_entity_poly.type
_entity_poly.pdbx_seq_one_letter_code
_entity_poly.pdbx_strand_id
1 'polypeptide(L)' 'LYNWLTDKKINGKSSSSVKWNFQKYVVDEKGEFVNYFYSTTKPMSPKITSLLKQ' A
#
# COMPACT_ATOMS: atom_id res chain seq x y z
N LEU A 1 1.43 -9.34 10.27
CA LEU A 1 1.68 -8.47 9.10
C LEU A 1 0.48 -8.40 8.15
N TYR A 2 -0.01 -9.51 7.59
CA TYR A 2 -1.13 -9.50 6.63
C TYR A 2 -2.36 -8.74 7.11
N ASN A 3 -2.89 -9.04 8.31
CA ASN A 3 -4.04 -8.34 8.88
C ASN A 3 -3.80 -6.84 9.06
N TRP A 4 -2.57 -6.44 9.40
CA TRP A 4 -2.22 -5.03 9.53
C TRP A 4 -2.30 -4.32 8.17
N LEU A 5 -1.81 -4.94 7.09
CA LEU A 5 -1.87 -4.38 5.74
C LEU A 5 -3.31 -4.25 5.18
N THR A 6 -4.25 -5.07 5.67
CA THR A 6 -5.59 -5.18 5.09
C THR A 6 -6.72 -4.60 5.95
N ASP A 7 -6.49 -4.30 7.22
CA ASP A 7 -7.52 -3.80 8.13
C ASP A 7 -7.22 -2.38 8.65
N LYS A 8 -8.09 -1.43 8.29
CA LYS A 8 -8.06 -0.04 8.76
C LYS A 8 -8.05 0.07 10.28
N LYS A 9 -8.70 -0.84 11.01
CA LYS A 9 -8.74 -0.79 12.48
C LYS A 9 -7.35 -0.96 13.09
N ILE A 10 -6.45 -1.64 12.38
CA ILE A 10 -5.11 -1.96 12.87
C ILE A 10 -4.06 -1.00 12.27
N ASN A 11 -4.20 -0.61 10.99
CA ASN A 11 -3.27 0.34 10.36
C ASN A 11 -3.68 1.81 10.45
N GLY A 12 -4.89 2.12 10.90
CA GLY A 12 -5.40 3.49 11.08
C GLY A 12 -5.83 4.22 9.79
N LYS A 13 -5.55 3.68 8.60
CA LYS A 13 -5.71 4.42 7.33
C LYS A 13 -6.76 3.83 6.40
N SER A 14 -6.60 2.59 5.94
CA SER A 14 -7.54 1.98 4.99
C SER A 14 -7.57 0.46 5.06
N SER A 15 -8.73 -0.10 4.76
CA SER A 15 -8.89 -1.55 4.56
C SER A 15 -8.71 -1.89 3.09
N SER A 16 -8.13 -3.06 2.80
CA SER A 16 -7.96 -3.55 1.44
C SER A 16 -8.22 -5.05 1.37
N SER A 17 -8.69 -5.53 0.22
CA SER A 17 -8.80 -6.96 -0.07
C SER A 17 -7.77 -7.34 -1.11
N VAL A 18 -6.97 -8.37 -0.82
CA VAL A 18 -5.97 -8.90 -1.75
C VAL A 18 -6.67 -9.73 -2.82
N LYS A 19 -6.65 -9.23 -4.05
CA LYS A 19 -7.34 -9.87 -5.18
C LYS A 19 -6.44 -10.82 -5.97
N TRP A 20 -5.14 -10.55 -6.02
CA TRP A 20 -4.18 -11.32 -6.80
C TRP A 20 -2.74 -11.15 -6.27
N ASN A 21 -1.84 -12.04 -6.70
CA ASN A 21 -0.40 -11.92 -6.44
C ASN A 21 0.15 -10.61 -7.02
N PHE A 22 1.22 -10.09 -6.40
CA PHE A 22 1.88 -8.82 -6.76
C PHE A 22 1.09 -7.53 -6.48
N GLN A 23 0.16 -7.57 -5.52
CA GLN A 23 -0.35 -6.36 -4.86
C GLN A 23 0.77 -5.66 -4.09
N LYS A 24 0.79 -4.33 -4.15
CA LYS A 24 1.87 -3.49 -3.61
C LYS A 24 1.33 -2.69 -2.45
N TYR A 25 2.09 -2.64 -1.36
CA TYR A 25 1.80 -1.83 -0.19
C TYR A 25 2.94 -0.84 0.00
N VAL A 26 2.59 0.41 0.28
CA VAL A 26 3.55 1.48 0.56
C VAL A 26 3.50 1.77 2.05
N VAL A 27 4.67 1.69 2.68
CA VAL A 27 4.91 2.00 4.09
C VAL A 27 6.03 3.03 4.11
N ASP A 28 5.92 4.06 4.94
CA ASP A 28 6.95 5.10 5.03
C ASP A 28 8.10 4.72 5.98
N GLU A 29 9.06 5.62 6.13
CA GLU A 29 10.25 5.45 6.97
C GLU A 29 9.94 5.30 8.47
N LYS A 30 8.76 5.74 8.91
CA LYS A 30 8.29 5.60 10.30
C LYS A 30 7.55 4.29 10.53
N GLY A 31 7.38 3.48 9.48
CA GLY A 31 6.59 2.25 9.54
C GLY A 31 5.09 2.48 9.43
N GLU A 32 4.65 3.68 9.04
CA GLU A 32 3.23 3.99 8.89
C GLU A 32 2.70 3.54 7.53
N PHE A 33 1.48 3.01 7.52
CA PHE A 33 0.85 2.58 6.28
C PHE A 33 0.47 3.79 5.43
N VAL A 34 0.95 3.85 4.19
CA VAL A 34 0.72 5.00 3.30
C VAL A 34 -0.43 4.75 2.34
N ASN A 35 -0.35 3.69 1.54
CA ASN A 35 -1.33 3.35 0.51
C ASN A 35 -1.11 1.91 -0.02
N TYR A 36 -2.01 1.41 -0.87
CA TYR A 36 -1.85 0.16 -1.59
C TYR A 36 -2.23 0.28 -3.07
N PHE A 37 -1.69 -0.61 -3.90
CA PHE A 37 -1.94 -0.66 -5.34
C PHE A 37 -2.13 -2.09 -5.81
N TYR A 38 -3.17 -2.33 -6.61
CA TYR A 38 -3.40 -3.65 -7.20
C TYR A 38 -2.30 -4.06 -8.18
N SER A 39 -2.25 -5.36 -8.47
CA SER A 39 -1.22 -6.00 -9.28
C SER A 39 -1.02 -5.36 -10.66
N THR A 40 -2.09 -4.81 -11.25
CA THR A 40 -2.08 -4.11 -12.54
C THR A 40 -1.31 -2.79 -12.52
N THR A 41 -1.06 -2.22 -11.35
CA THR A 41 -0.27 -0.99 -11.22
C THR A 41 1.21 -1.33 -11.34
N LYS A 42 1.87 -0.78 -12.36
CA LYS A 42 3.32 -0.95 -12.56
C LYS A 42 4.10 -0.33 -11.38
N PRO A 43 5.22 -0.93 -10.93
CA PRO A 43 6.03 -0.38 -9.83
C PRO A 43 6.46 1.08 -10.03
N MET A 44 6.83 1.45 -11.27
CA MET A 44 7.24 2.81 -11.65
C MET A 44 6.07 3.70 -12.09
N SER A 45 4.82 3.32 -11.79
CA SER A 45 3.68 4.15 -12.13
C SER A 45 3.79 5.52 -11.45
N PRO A 46 3.44 6.62 -12.13
CA PRO A 46 3.35 7.94 -11.50
C PRO A 46 2.54 7.94 -10.21
N LYS A 47 1.51 7.08 -10.11
CA LYS A 47 0.68 6.90 -8.91
C LYS A 47 1.46 6.44 -7.67
N ILE A 48 2.55 5.69 -7.88
CA ILE A 48 3.44 5.22 -6.82
C ILE A 48 4.58 6.22 -6.65
N THR A 49 5.27 6.57 -7.73
CA THR A 49 6.48 7.40 -7.65
C THR A 49 6.21 8.82 -7.17
N SER A 50 5.00 9.35 -7.36
CA SER A 50 4.64 10.68 -6.82
C SER A 50 4.58 10.69 -5.29
N LEU A 51 4.39 9.53 -4.63
CA LEU A 51 4.43 9.42 -3.17
C LEU A 51 5.86 9.49 -2.61
N LEU A 52 6.86 9.26 -3.45
CA LEU A 52 8.28 9.22 -3.07
C LEU A 52 8.99 10.56 -3.27
N LYS A 53 8.37 11.47 -4.02
CA LYS A 53 8.90 12.81 -4.27
C LYS A 53 8.40 13.71 -3.15
N GLN A 54 9.26 13.96 -2.17
CA GLN A 54 9.11 15.06 -1.21
C GLN A 54 9.63 16.35 -1.82
#